data_AF-A0A7S0J9J1-F1
#
_entry.id   AF-A0A7S0J9J1-F1
#
_cell.length_a   1.000
_cell.length_b   1.000
_cell.length_c   1.000
_cell.angle_alpha   90.00
_cell.angle_beta   90.00
_cell.angle_gamma   90.00
#
_symmetry.space_group_name_H-M   'P 1'
#
loop_
_entity.id
_entity.type
_entity.pdbx_description
1 polymer ?
#
loop_
_entity_poly.entity_id
_entity_poly.type
_entity_poly.pdbx_seq_one_letter_code
_entity_poly.pdbx_strand_id
1 'polypeptide(L)'
;AYELCALAFLEPAQFLQRVPSRPAAQPDCYGRLVKLVSSVSGPLVRLRHAAALEELQSLVHFQTKASEPGDGVQMTVDLSTCAGFAHLLHQDPAVLAADCEILRRLEPTLFEVLDESKETQSA
;
A
#
# COMPACT_ATOMS: atom_id res chain seq x y z
N ALA A 1 -21.56 -5.96 3.93
CA ALA A 1 -20.52 -7.01 4.13
C ALA A 1 -20.98 -8.07 5.14
N TYR A 2 -21.41 -7.69 6.35
CA TYR A 2 -21.82 -8.63 7.41
C TYR A 2 -22.92 -9.62 7.01
N GLU A 3 -23.94 -9.20 6.24
CA GLU A 3 -25.03 -10.09 5.81
C GLU A 3 -24.56 -11.20 4.85
N LEU A 4 -23.58 -10.94 3.99
CA LEU A 4 -23.08 -11.96 3.05
C LEU A 4 -22.24 -13.03 3.76
N CYS A 5 -21.47 -12.64 4.78
CA CYS A 5 -20.72 -13.60 5.59
C CYS A 5 -21.66 -14.49 6.42
N ALA A 6 -22.70 -13.90 7.03
CA ALA A 6 -23.70 -14.66 7.77
C ALA A 6 -24.45 -15.62 6.83
N LEU A 7 -24.84 -15.14 5.64
CA LEU A 7 -25.50 -15.95 4.63
C LEU A 7 -24.63 -17.10 4.11
N ALA A 8 -23.34 -16.85 3.85
CA ALA A 8 -22.41 -17.90 3.43
C ALA A 8 -22.27 -19.01 4.47
N PHE A 9 -22.31 -18.65 5.75
CA PHE A 9 -22.14 -19.60 6.86
C PHE A 9 -23.43 -20.35 7.20
N LEU A 10 -24.56 -19.65 7.27
CA LEU A 10 -25.84 -20.20 7.71
C LEU A 10 -26.64 -20.83 6.56
N GLU A 11 -26.54 -20.29 5.35
CA GLU A 11 -27.33 -20.70 4.18
C GLU A 11 -26.47 -20.74 2.89
N PRO A 12 -25.47 -21.65 2.82
CA PRO A 12 -24.47 -21.66 1.74
C PRO A 12 -25.08 -21.83 0.35
N ALA A 13 -26.18 -22.59 0.22
CA ALA A 13 -26.87 -22.75 -1.06
C ALA A 13 -27.49 -21.44 -1.57
N GLN A 14 -28.10 -20.65 -0.68
CA GLN A 14 -28.67 -19.35 -1.03
C GLN A 14 -27.58 -18.32 -1.33
N PHE A 15 -26.47 -18.37 -0.57
CA PHE A 15 -25.29 -17.55 -0.85
C PHE A 15 -24.76 -17.79 -2.27
N LEU A 16 -24.56 -19.05 -2.67
CA LEU A 16 -24.05 -19.41 -3.99
C LEU A 16 -24.99 -19.03 -5.14
N GLN A 17 -26.30 -18.94 -4.90
CA GLN A 17 -27.25 -18.44 -5.89
C GLN A 17 -27.22 -16.92 -6.04
N ARG A 18 -26.93 -16.19 -4.96
CA ARG A 18 -26.96 -14.71 -4.94
C ARG A 18 -25.63 -14.08 -5.31
N VAL A 19 -24.51 -14.73 -4.99
CA VAL A 19 -23.18 -14.20 -5.20
C VAL A 19 -22.59 -14.85 -6.45
N PRO A 20 -22.29 -14.06 -7.50
CA PRO A 20 -21.69 -14.63 -8.70
C PRO A 20 -20.30 -15.17 -8.38
N SER A 21 -19.96 -16.31 -8.99
CA SER A 21 -18.65 -16.97 -8.80
C SER A 21 -17.49 -16.20 -9.43
N ARG A 22 -17.78 -15.20 -10.26
CA ARG A 22 -16.82 -14.29 -10.89
C ARG A 22 -17.37 -12.86 -10.89
N PRO A 23 -16.51 -11.83 -10.85
CA PRO A 23 -16.94 -10.46 -11.07
C PRO A 23 -17.72 -10.33 -12.40
N ALA A 24 -18.79 -9.53 -12.40
CA ALA A 24 -19.66 -9.35 -13.57
C ALA A 24 -18.93 -8.73 -14.77
N ALA A 25 -17.82 -8.02 -14.52
CA ALA A 25 -16.92 -7.50 -15.53
C ALA A 25 -15.48 -7.86 -15.17
N GLN A 26 -14.72 -8.30 -16.17
CA GLN A 26 -13.27 -8.38 -16.05
C GLN A 26 -12.70 -7.05 -16.53
N PRO A 27 -11.89 -6.34 -15.71
CA PRO A 27 -11.19 -5.17 -16.18
C PRO A 27 -10.21 -5.58 -17.28
N ASP A 28 -10.13 -4.79 -18.35
CA ASP A 28 -9.16 -4.96 -19.45
C ASP A 28 -7.80 -4.37 -19.04
N CYS A 29 -7.33 -4.74 -17.86
CA CYS A 29 -6.05 -4.31 -17.32
C CYS A 29 -5.53 -5.28 -16.27
N TYR A 30 -4.23 -5.16 -15.99
CA TYR A 30 -3.57 -5.84 -14.90
C TYR A 30 -3.50 -4.90 -13.70
N GLY A 31 -3.80 -5.45 -12.52
CA GLY A 31 -3.78 -4.69 -11.28
C GLY A 31 -2.87 -5.33 -10.22
N ARG A 32 -2.20 -4.49 -9.43
CA ARG A 32 -1.44 -4.92 -8.26
C ARG A 32 -1.65 -3.94 -7.10
N LEU A 33 -2.08 -4.48 -5.96
CA LEU A 33 -2.06 -3.77 -4.69
C LEU A 33 -0.71 -3.99 -4.02
N VAL A 34 0.06 -2.92 -3.85
CA VAL A 34 1.36 -2.94 -3.19
C VAL A 34 1.20 -2.36 -1.79
N LYS A 35 1.46 -3.18 -0.76
CA LYS A 35 1.60 -2.66 0.61
C LYS A 35 2.99 -2.08 0.80
N LEU A 36 3.04 -0.84 1.29
CA LEU A 36 4.28 -0.11 1.49
C LEU A 36 5.01 -0.61 2.74
N VAL A 37 6.32 -0.76 2.61
CA VAL A 37 7.20 -1.20 3.70
C VAL A 37 8.03 -0.02 4.21
N SER A 38 8.01 0.20 5.52
CA SER A 38 8.95 1.10 6.20
C SER A 38 9.96 0.29 7.00
N SER A 39 11.25 0.59 6.83
CA SER A 39 12.35 0.06 7.66
C SER A 39 12.72 0.98 8.82
N VAL A 40 12.00 2.08 9.01
CA VAL A 40 12.26 3.10 10.03
C VAL A 40 11.03 3.35 10.89
N SER A 41 11.24 3.93 12.07
CA SER A 41 10.19 4.33 13.01
C SER A 41 10.53 5.70 13.59
N GLY A 42 9.53 6.55 13.78
CA GLY A 42 9.70 7.88 14.38
C GLY A 42 8.78 8.94 13.77
N PRO A 43 8.84 10.18 14.26
CA PRO A 43 8.08 11.30 13.69
C PRO A 43 8.55 11.59 12.25
N LEU A 44 7.60 11.68 11.31
CA LEU A 44 7.86 11.98 9.92
C LEU A 44 8.45 13.39 9.80
N VAL A 45 9.58 13.52 9.12
CA VAL A 45 10.13 14.82 8.69
C VAL A 45 9.52 15.17 7.34
N ARG A 46 9.62 14.23 6.38
CA ARG A 46 9.03 14.36 5.04
C ARG A 46 8.96 13.03 4.32
N LEU A 47 8.03 12.97 3.36
CA LEU A 47 7.99 11.93 2.34
C LEU A 47 8.94 12.29 1.19
N ARG A 48 9.73 11.32 0.73
CA ARG A 48 10.67 11.49 -0.40
C ARG A 48 10.10 10.93 -1.70
N HIS A 49 10.80 11.19 -2.80
CA HIS A 49 10.56 10.58 -4.12
C HIS A 49 9.23 10.91 -4.82
N ALA A 50 8.57 12.02 -4.46
CA ALA A 50 7.31 12.45 -5.10
C ALA A 50 7.42 12.48 -6.64
N ALA A 51 8.48 13.09 -7.19
CA ALA A 51 8.70 13.14 -8.63
C ALA A 51 8.83 11.75 -9.28
N ALA A 52 9.56 10.82 -8.64
CA ALA A 52 9.71 9.46 -9.16
C ALA A 52 8.40 8.65 -9.07
N LEU A 53 7.55 8.94 -8.08
CA LEU A 53 6.22 8.33 -7.97
C LEU A 53 5.27 8.87 -9.06
N GLU A 54 5.33 10.17 -9.37
CA GLU A 54 4.55 10.78 -10.45
C GLU A 54 4.90 10.24 -11.85
N GLU A 55 6.13 9.73 -12.03
CA GLU A 55 6.60 9.12 -13.27
C GLU A 55 6.13 7.67 -13.47
N LEU A 56 5.58 7.01 -12.45
CA LEU A 56 5.10 5.63 -12.54
C LEU A 56 3.80 5.57 -13.34
N GLN A 57 3.88 5.03 -14.56
CA GLN A 57 2.77 4.97 -15.51
C GLN A 57 1.56 4.17 -14.98
N SER A 58 1.83 3.15 -14.18
CA SER A 58 0.80 2.29 -13.59
C SER A 58 0.26 2.82 -12.26
N LEU A 59 0.86 3.85 -11.64
CA LEU A 59 0.43 4.32 -10.32
C LEU A 59 -0.85 5.16 -10.43
N VAL A 60 -1.98 4.59 -9.99
CA VAL A 60 -3.28 5.28 -10.01
C VAL A 60 -3.66 5.86 -8.66
N HIS A 61 -3.11 5.33 -7.57
CA HIS A 61 -3.39 5.80 -6.23
C HIS A 61 -2.23 5.44 -5.31
N PHE A 62 -1.84 6.40 -4.48
CA PHE A 62 -0.79 6.26 -3.49
C PHE A 62 -1.28 6.89 -2.19
N GLN A 63 -1.26 6.11 -1.12
CA GLN A 63 -1.63 6.59 0.22
C GLN A 63 -0.66 6.03 1.24
N THR A 64 -0.09 6.92 2.04
CA THR A 64 0.68 6.59 3.24
C THR A 64 -0.19 6.76 4.49
N LYS A 65 0.16 6.05 5.57
CA LYS A 65 -0.49 6.26 6.87
C LYS A 65 0.01 7.53 7.58
N ALA A 66 1.28 7.85 7.40
CA ALA A 66 1.91 9.09 7.83
C ALA A 66 2.15 9.94 6.58
N SER A 67 1.56 11.13 6.52
CA SER A 67 1.62 12.01 5.36
C SER A 67 2.08 13.42 5.69
N GLU A 68 1.90 13.86 6.93
CA GLU A 68 2.27 15.19 7.39
C GLU A 68 3.50 15.15 8.31
N PRO A 69 4.35 16.19 8.31
CA PRO A 69 5.44 16.28 9.28
C PRO A 69 4.93 16.16 10.72
N GLY A 70 5.58 15.32 11.52
CA GLY A 70 5.18 14.98 12.88
C GLY A 70 4.36 13.70 12.99
N ASP A 71 3.78 13.19 11.89
CA ASP A 71 3.04 11.93 11.90
C ASP A 71 3.94 10.75 12.30
N GLY A 72 3.41 9.81 13.07
CA GLY A 72 4.15 8.62 13.48
C GLY A 72 4.34 7.63 12.33
N VAL A 73 5.58 7.48 11.86
CA VAL A 73 5.97 6.36 10.99
C VAL A 73 6.26 5.15 11.86
N GLN A 74 5.66 4.01 11.53
CA GLN A 74 5.92 2.74 12.20
C GLN A 74 6.70 1.80 11.28
N MET A 75 7.70 1.12 11.84
CA MET A 75 8.40 0.04 11.14
C MET A 75 7.44 -1.10 10.79
N THR A 76 7.48 -1.56 9.55
CA THR A 76 6.59 -2.62 9.07
C THR A 76 7.09 -3.99 9.52
N VAL A 77 6.26 -4.71 10.28
CA VAL A 77 6.54 -6.09 10.74
C VAL A 77 5.49 -7.07 10.25
N ASP A 78 4.33 -6.59 9.81
CA ASP A 78 3.21 -7.38 9.31
C ASP A 78 2.30 -6.57 8.38
N LEU A 79 1.19 -7.19 7.95
CA LEU A 79 0.20 -6.58 7.07
C LEU A 79 -0.62 -5.45 7.70
N SER A 80 -0.67 -5.38 9.02
CA SER A 80 -1.38 -4.34 9.79
C SER A 80 -0.54 -3.10 10.01
N THR A 81 0.79 -3.29 10.11
CA THR A 81 1.81 -2.26 10.36
C THR A 81 2.45 -1.74 9.06
N CYS A 82 1.88 -2.08 7.89
CA CYS A 82 2.34 -1.52 6.62
C CYS A 82 2.23 0.01 6.62
N ALA A 83 3.15 0.67 5.93
CA ALA A 83 3.28 2.14 5.93
C ALA A 83 2.24 2.84 5.03
N GLY A 84 1.43 2.06 4.31
CA GLY A 84 0.45 2.54 3.35
C GLY A 84 0.21 1.53 2.24
N PHE A 85 -0.34 2.00 1.14
CA PHE A 85 -0.56 1.20 -0.06
C PHE A 85 -0.48 2.03 -1.34
N ALA A 86 -0.08 1.35 -2.42
CA ALA A 86 -0.14 1.85 -3.78
C ALA A 86 -1.00 0.91 -4.62
N HIS A 87 -1.91 1.48 -5.41
CA HIS A 87 -2.65 0.76 -6.44
C HIS A 87 -1.95 0.99 -7.78
N LEU A 88 -1.49 -0.10 -8.37
CA LEU A 88 -0.92 -0.11 -9.71
C LEU A 88 -1.92 -0.73 -10.68
N LEU A 89 -2.22 -0.06 -11.79
CA LEU A 89 -3.09 -0.53 -12.87
C LEU A 89 -2.49 -0.16 -14.22
N HIS A 90 -2.34 -1.14 -15.12
CA HIS A 90 -1.89 -0.89 -16.49
C HIS A 90 -2.34 -2.00 -17.45
N GLN A 91 -2.50 -1.67 -18.74
CA GLN A 91 -2.87 -2.67 -19.77
C GLN A 91 -1.72 -3.62 -20.10
N ASP A 92 -0.48 -3.11 -20.08
CA ASP A 92 0.73 -3.90 -20.25
C ASP A 92 1.25 -4.42 -18.89
N PRO A 93 1.31 -5.76 -18.68
CA PRO A 93 1.83 -6.34 -17.45
C PRO A 93 3.34 -6.11 -17.24
N ALA A 94 4.10 -5.80 -18.29
CA ALA A 94 5.52 -5.47 -18.18
C ALA A 94 5.73 -4.11 -17.50
N VAL A 95 4.93 -3.10 -17.85
CA VAL A 95 4.93 -1.79 -17.19
C VAL A 95 4.58 -1.93 -15.71
N LEU A 96 3.53 -2.72 -15.39
CA LEU A 96 3.12 -2.99 -14.02
C LEU A 96 4.25 -3.63 -13.20
N ALA A 97 4.98 -4.57 -13.79
CA ALA A 97 6.12 -5.23 -13.14
C ALA A 97 7.27 -4.25 -12.91
N ALA A 98 7.65 -3.47 -13.93
CA ALA A 98 8.73 -2.49 -13.85
C ALA A 98 8.45 -1.41 -12.79
N ASP A 99 7.26 -0.81 -12.79
CA ASP A 99 6.87 0.21 -11.80
C ASP A 99 6.81 -0.36 -10.39
N CYS A 100 6.33 -1.59 -10.23
CA CYS A 100 6.34 -2.27 -8.95
C CYS A 100 7.79 -2.43 -8.43
N GLU A 101 8.75 -2.77 -9.29
CA GLU A 101 10.15 -2.86 -8.89
C GLU A 101 10.75 -1.49 -8.56
N ILE A 102 10.41 -0.44 -9.31
CA ILE A 102 10.82 0.94 -8.99
C ILE A 102 10.32 1.30 -7.60
N LEU A 103 9.02 1.12 -7.33
CA LEU A 103 8.42 1.41 -6.04
C LEU A 103 9.14 0.67 -4.90
N ARG A 104 9.43 -0.64 -5.07
CA ARG A 104 10.18 -1.43 -4.09
C ARG A 104 11.60 -0.91 -3.83
N ARG A 105 12.27 -0.34 -4.85
CA ARG A 105 13.59 0.28 -4.68
C ARG A 105 13.53 1.61 -3.92
N LEU A 106 12.41 2.33 -3.99
CA LEU A 106 12.23 3.62 -3.31
C LEU A 106 11.90 3.45 -1.82
N GLU A 107 11.18 2.37 -1.44
CA GLU A 107 10.69 2.11 -0.08
C GLU A 107 11.72 2.31 1.05
N PRO A 108 12.98 1.82 0.96
CA PRO A 108 13.95 1.95 2.05
C PRO A 108 14.28 3.39 2.44
N THR A 109 14.03 4.35 1.55
CA THR A 109 14.32 5.78 1.76
C THR A 109 13.11 6.66 1.54
N LEU A 110 11.91 6.06 1.46
CA LEU A 110 10.66 6.76 1.20
C LEU A 110 10.29 7.69 2.37
N PHE A 111 10.53 7.23 3.60
CA PHE A 111 10.24 7.96 4.83
C PHE A 111 11.53 8.49 5.45
N GLU A 112 11.60 9.81 5.63
CA GLU A 112 12.60 10.43 6.48
C GLU A 112 11.99 10.73 7.84
N VAL A 113 12.59 10.20 8.90
CA VAL A 113 12.12 10.35 10.28
C VAL A 113 13.15 11.08 11.14
N LEU A 114 12.68 11.72 12.22
CA LEU A 114 13.56 12.26 13.25
C LEU A 114 14.26 11.12 13.99
N ASP A 115 15.59 11.19 14.05
CA ASP A 115 16.44 10.19 14.70
C ASP A 115 16.65 10.58 16.17
N GLU A 116 15.73 10.17 17.04
CA GLU A 116 15.79 10.47 18.49
C GLU A 116 17.01 9.84 19.18
N SER A 117 17.67 8.87 18.54
CA SER A 117 18.90 8.23 19.01
C SER A 117 20.10 9.18 19.07
N LYS A 118 20.06 10.34 18.40
CA LYS A 118 21.18 11.29 18.32
C LYS A 118 21.15 12.41 19.35
N GLU A 119 20.03 12.64 20.02
CA GLU A 119 19.92 13.75 21.01
C GLU A 119 20.51 13.38 22.38
N THR A 120 20.64 12.10 22.72
CA THR A 120 21.12 11.66 24.04
C THR A 120 22.66 11.63 24.19
N GLN A 121 23.43 12.07 23.18
CA GLN A 121 24.91 12.06 23.23
C GLN A 121 25.56 13.46 23.35
N SER A 122 24.79 14.54 23.54
CA SER A 122 25.33 15.90 23.64
C SER A 122 24.79 16.70 24.84
N ALA A 123 24.67 16.07 26.01
CA ALA A 123 24.41 16.73 27.28
C ALA A 123 25.49 16.38 28.31
#